data_AF-W4ER38-F1
#
_entry.id   AF-W4ER38-F1
#
_cell.length_a   1.000
_cell.length_b   1.000
_cell.length_c   1.000
_cell.angle_alpha   90.00
_cell.angle_beta   90.00
_cell.angle_gamma   90.00
#
_symmetry.space_group_name_H-M   'P 1'
#
loop_
_entity.id
_entity.type
_entity.pdbx_description
1 polymer ?
#
loop_
_entity_poly.entity_id
_entity_poly.type
_entity_poly.pdbx_seq_one_letter_code
_entity_poly.pdbx_strand_id
1 'polypeptide(L)'
;MRNMQIEPILHKDTTDWQAHFLAPCKDRALYELDDTRFRFSRIAVRVLGVPVEEDDYFNALFDMAKNDSVHVLSEKLDKYIDPKDFQAVQSILKTHQETPKGLSINRLVALMYGHQLIPQHPNTFINKHLQLTMINIIELFKEQQAAGLLSNEFRRFLIDMIKWLKNHWAKWSQSLDIGDEFPKVVWYGESTISQRYFLLLLMELGCDVLVFSPTGTDEFSALDPDEKLSVVYRYATTTTLQPFPEKLRERQATVGYRSSKHFDKLMHDQQSGVFKPWQFKEHLPRSITLRTTYDDIFIYGNEKAMVRPEFKVVGEQIYIPVIFAKIAGISVDREEYWENMHKLIQGPNSQFVKAFPYMKSSKANFQFHYNHCLENNELSPAKMMASDWWQYGQLQESIQVAIAHTIKDCCENPSLLPLAHEKEIDLQLFMFKTATMIPIELLRLLQNFDYSQEIPRLVLYLSQMDGELSREDAALLVFLNRFGVDIILYNPTGKLDMEMYMEKDVFDIHLLEHMVFDQPYQEPKSKPNSIIKKFIHKFL
;
A
#
# COMPACT_ATOMS: atom_id res chain seq x y z
N MET A 1 -57.50 15.69 -19.33
CA MET A 1 -56.75 15.00 -18.25
C MET A 1 -55.41 15.71 -18.12
N ARG A 2 -55.09 16.29 -16.96
CA ARG A 2 -53.75 16.85 -16.71
C ARG A 2 -52.76 15.67 -16.71
N ASN A 3 -51.77 15.68 -17.61
CA ASN A 3 -50.73 14.67 -17.70
C ASN A 3 -49.45 15.31 -17.16
N MET A 4 -49.19 15.16 -15.85
CA MET A 4 -47.96 15.62 -15.21
C MET A 4 -46.80 14.71 -15.60
N GLN A 5 -45.67 15.29 -16.00
CA GLN A 5 -44.43 14.58 -16.32
C GLN A 5 -43.35 14.96 -15.30
N ILE A 6 -42.70 13.96 -14.69
CA ILE A 6 -41.60 14.16 -13.75
C ILE A 6 -40.28 14.06 -14.53
N GLU A 7 -39.45 15.10 -14.45
CA GLU A 7 -38.22 15.24 -15.24
C GLU A 7 -37.03 15.57 -14.32
N PRO A 8 -36.40 14.55 -13.71
CA PRO A 8 -35.20 14.77 -12.92
C PRO A 8 -34.00 15.00 -13.84
N ILE A 9 -33.33 16.13 -13.69
CA ILE A 9 -32.17 16.52 -14.50
C ILE A 9 -30.88 16.39 -13.68
N LEU A 10 -29.89 15.67 -14.22
CA LEU A 10 -28.59 15.50 -13.58
C LEU A 10 -27.88 16.86 -13.43
N HIS A 11 -27.53 17.20 -12.19
CA HIS A 11 -26.60 18.27 -11.91
C HIS A 11 -25.18 17.84 -12.31
N LYS A 12 -24.57 18.58 -13.25
CA LYS A 12 -23.28 18.19 -13.84
C LYS A 12 -22.07 18.79 -13.14
N ASP A 13 -22.23 19.90 -12.42
CA ASP A 13 -21.13 20.49 -11.67
C ASP A 13 -20.86 19.66 -10.42
N THR A 14 -19.60 19.34 -10.18
CA THR A 14 -19.17 18.61 -8.99
C THR A 14 -18.58 19.54 -7.94
N THR A 15 -18.48 20.84 -8.20
CA THR A 15 -18.10 21.83 -7.19
C THR A 15 -19.15 21.81 -6.07
N ASP A 16 -18.69 21.71 -4.83
CA ASP A 16 -19.55 21.68 -3.62
C ASP A 16 -20.69 20.63 -3.67
N TRP A 17 -20.47 19.50 -4.35
CA TRP A 17 -21.47 18.44 -4.54
C TRP A 17 -22.10 17.95 -3.23
N GLN A 18 -21.35 17.95 -2.11
CA GLN A 18 -21.85 17.57 -0.78
C GLN A 18 -22.91 18.55 -0.26
N ALA A 19 -22.69 19.85 -0.44
CA ALA A 19 -23.63 20.88 -0.04
C ALA A 19 -24.91 20.78 -0.89
N HIS A 20 -24.77 20.59 -2.20
CA HIS A 20 -25.90 20.41 -3.10
C HIS A 20 -26.71 19.14 -2.80
N PHE A 21 -26.04 18.04 -2.43
CA PHE A 21 -26.70 16.80 -2.03
C PHE A 21 -27.59 17.00 -0.80
N LEU A 22 -27.09 17.72 0.22
CA LEU A 22 -27.85 17.98 1.45
C LEU A 22 -28.89 19.10 1.30
N ALA A 23 -28.71 20.02 0.35
CA ALA A 23 -29.65 21.10 0.09
C ALA A 23 -31.01 20.58 -0.42
N PRO A 24 -32.13 21.20 0.00
CA PRO A 24 -33.45 20.91 -0.53
C PRO A 24 -33.51 21.08 -2.05
N CYS A 25 -34.25 20.22 -2.76
CA CYS A 25 -34.38 20.32 -4.23
C CYS A 25 -34.91 21.68 -4.73
N LYS A 26 -35.73 22.37 -3.92
CA LYS A 26 -36.31 23.70 -4.19
C LYS A 26 -35.28 24.83 -4.22
N ASP A 27 -34.15 24.64 -3.52
CA ASP A 27 -33.10 25.66 -3.38
C ASP A 27 -32.01 25.52 -4.46
N ARG A 28 -32.14 24.51 -5.35
CA ARG A 28 -31.17 24.22 -6.41
C ARG A 28 -31.46 25.06 -7.65
N ALA A 29 -30.45 25.16 -8.52
CA ALA A 29 -30.50 25.98 -9.73
C ALA A 29 -31.66 25.65 -10.68
N LEU A 30 -32.21 24.44 -10.63
CA LEU A 30 -33.36 24.02 -11.44
C LEU A 30 -34.43 23.41 -10.55
N TYR A 31 -35.56 24.12 -10.44
CA TYR A 31 -36.81 23.64 -9.87
C TYR A 31 -37.97 24.34 -10.57
N GLU A 32 -38.75 23.60 -11.35
CA GLU A 32 -39.89 24.07 -12.13
C GLU A 32 -41.07 23.14 -11.85
N LEU A 33 -42.16 23.73 -11.35
CA LEU A 33 -43.41 23.00 -11.11
C LEU A 33 -44.55 23.77 -11.77
N ASP A 34 -45.11 23.19 -12.83
CA ASP A 34 -46.29 23.69 -13.54
C ASP A 34 -47.41 22.61 -13.59
N ASP A 35 -48.56 22.92 -14.20
CA ASP A 35 -49.73 22.02 -14.28
C ASP A 35 -49.47 20.70 -15.06
N THR A 36 -48.36 20.62 -15.78
CA THR A 36 -48.01 19.56 -16.75
C THR A 36 -46.62 18.96 -16.54
N ARG A 37 -45.72 19.65 -15.84
CA ARG A 37 -44.31 19.26 -15.67
C ARG A 37 -43.81 19.57 -14.27
N PHE A 38 -43.09 18.61 -13.71
CA PHE A 38 -42.29 18.75 -12.51
C PHE A 38 -40.84 18.42 -12.85
N ARG A 39 -40.03 19.46 -13.04
CA ARG A 39 -38.63 19.36 -13.46
C ARG A 39 -37.72 19.89 -12.36
N PHE A 40 -36.71 19.14 -11.98
CA PHE A 40 -35.83 19.52 -10.87
C PHE A 40 -34.42 18.95 -11.02
N SER A 41 -33.46 19.56 -10.35
CA SER A 41 -32.07 19.11 -10.30
C SER A 41 -31.89 17.94 -9.33
N ARG A 42 -31.40 16.81 -9.81
CA ARG A 42 -30.97 15.66 -8.99
C ARG A 42 -29.44 15.59 -8.90
N ILE A 43 -28.93 15.14 -7.76
CA ILE A 43 -27.49 14.94 -7.51
C ILE A 43 -27.16 13.45 -7.66
N ALA A 44 -26.36 13.07 -8.64
CA ALA A 44 -25.87 11.70 -8.76
C ALA A 44 -24.36 11.70 -8.99
N VAL A 45 -23.59 11.38 -7.96
CA VAL A 45 -22.13 11.52 -7.96
C VAL A 45 -21.46 10.21 -7.58
N ARG A 46 -20.49 9.78 -8.39
CA ARG A 46 -19.56 8.68 -8.08
C ARG A 46 -18.30 9.28 -7.48
N VAL A 47 -18.14 9.11 -6.18
CA VAL A 47 -17.01 9.62 -5.39
C VAL A 47 -15.93 8.54 -5.36
N LEU A 48 -14.86 8.76 -6.12
CA LEU A 48 -13.78 7.80 -6.32
C LEU A 48 -12.52 8.26 -5.57
N GLY A 49 -11.97 7.37 -4.74
CA GLY A 49 -10.83 7.66 -3.88
C GLY A 49 -11.22 8.36 -2.58
N VAL A 50 -10.21 8.86 -1.87
CA VAL A 50 -10.34 9.56 -0.59
C VAL A 50 -9.50 10.84 -0.57
N PRO A 51 -9.94 11.89 0.16
CA PRO A 51 -9.13 13.07 0.43
C PRO A 51 -7.82 12.70 1.14
N VAL A 52 -6.91 13.67 1.24
CA VAL A 52 -5.62 13.48 1.93
C VAL A 52 -5.82 13.03 3.38
N GLU A 53 -6.84 13.59 4.04
CA GLU A 53 -7.24 13.23 5.38
C GLU A 53 -8.35 12.18 5.31
N GLU A 54 -7.97 10.90 5.38
CA GLU A 54 -8.94 9.79 5.31
C GLU A 54 -10.02 9.91 6.38
N ASP A 55 -9.67 10.41 7.57
CA ASP A 55 -10.61 10.54 8.67
C ASP A 55 -11.77 11.50 8.35
N ASP A 56 -11.53 12.57 7.56
CA ASP A 56 -12.59 13.48 7.10
C ASP A 56 -13.60 12.75 6.20
N TYR A 57 -13.13 11.83 5.37
CA TYR A 57 -13.98 11.01 4.50
C TYR A 57 -14.86 10.05 5.29
N PHE A 58 -14.28 9.33 6.26
CA PHE A 58 -15.05 8.42 7.10
C PHE A 58 -15.99 9.16 8.05
N ASN A 59 -15.59 10.32 8.56
CA ASN A 59 -16.46 11.17 9.37
C ASN A 59 -17.64 11.70 8.55
N ALA A 60 -17.43 12.13 7.29
CA ALA A 60 -18.52 12.55 6.42
C ALA A 60 -19.54 11.41 6.15
N LEU A 61 -19.07 10.18 5.92
CA LEU A 61 -19.95 9.02 5.80
C LEU A 61 -20.74 8.74 7.09
N PHE A 62 -20.07 8.83 8.24
CA PHE A 62 -20.72 8.68 9.54
C PHE A 62 -21.79 9.75 9.78
N ASP A 63 -21.49 11.01 9.47
CA ASP A 63 -22.43 12.13 9.61
C ASP A 63 -23.64 11.97 8.68
N MET A 64 -23.44 11.53 7.43
CA MET A 64 -24.52 11.20 6.51
C MET A 64 -25.43 10.08 7.06
N ALA A 65 -24.87 9.07 7.74
CA ALA A 65 -25.65 8.00 8.36
C ALA A 65 -26.47 8.46 9.58
N LYS A 66 -26.11 9.59 10.21
CA LYS A 66 -26.86 10.20 11.30
C LYS A 66 -27.95 11.15 10.82
N ASN A 67 -27.97 11.50 9.54
CA ASN A 67 -28.97 12.37 8.98
C ASN A 67 -30.23 11.58 8.62
N ASP A 68 -31.35 11.89 9.27
CA ASP A 68 -32.64 11.22 9.05
C ASP A 68 -33.17 11.34 7.61
N SER A 69 -32.72 12.35 6.84
CA SER A 69 -33.11 12.52 5.44
C SER A 69 -32.28 11.70 4.46
N VAL A 70 -31.28 10.95 4.93
CA VAL A 70 -30.34 10.18 4.10
C VAL A 70 -30.47 8.69 4.38
N HIS A 71 -30.70 7.92 3.32
CA HIS A 71 -30.72 6.47 3.38
C HIS A 71 -29.35 5.89 3.00
N VAL A 72 -28.59 5.47 4.00
CA VAL A 72 -27.31 4.80 3.78
C VAL A 72 -27.55 3.32 3.48
N LEU A 73 -27.07 2.89 2.32
CA LEU A 73 -27.01 1.51 1.86
C LEU A 73 -25.54 1.10 1.83
N SER A 74 -25.13 0.25 2.76
CA SER A 74 -23.73 -0.20 2.85
C SER A 74 -23.66 -1.71 2.79
N GLU A 75 -22.91 -2.25 1.82
CA GLU A 75 -22.53 -3.67 1.66
C GLU A 75 -23.68 -4.69 1.49
N LYS A 76 -24.89 -4.43 2.01
CA LYS A 76 -26.04 -5.36 2.02
C LYS A 76 -27.35 -4.59 1.84
N LEU A 77 -28.20 -5.10 0.95
CA LEU A 77 -29.59 -4.70 0.80
C LEU A 77 -30.52 -5.79 1.36
N ASP A 78 -31.74 -5.41 1.76
CA ASP A 78 -32.73 -6.36 2.24
C ASP A 78 -33.15 -7.31 1.11
N LYS A 79 -32.88 -8.60 1.31
CA LYS A 79 -33.14 -9.67 0.33
C LYS A 79 -34.49 -10.35 0.53
N TYR A 80 -35.27 -9.93 1.52
CA TYR A 80 -36.58 -10.51 1.80
C TYR A 80 -37.52 -10.33 0.60
N ILE A 81 -38.30 -11.38 0.30
CA ILE A 81 -39.39 -11.35 -0.67
C ILE A 81 -40.54 -12.18 -0.12
N ASP A 82 -41.76 -11.65 -0.19
CA ASP A 82 -42.94 -12.39 0.22
C ASP A 82 -43.11 -13.65 -0.66
N PRO A 83 -43.47 -14.82 -0.11
CA PRO A 83 -43.67 -16.04 -0.89
C PRO A 83 -44.66 -15.89 -2.06
N LYS A 84 -45.72 -15.09 -1.89
CA LYS A 84 -46.69 -14.79 -2.95
C LYS A 84 -46.06 -13.99 -4.09
N ASP A 85 -45.24 -12.99 -3.74
CA ASP A 85 -44.52 -12.18 -4.71
C ASP A 85 -43.50 -13.04 -5.46
N PHE A 86 -42.75 -13.87 -4.74
CA PHE A 86 -41.79 -14.79 -5.36
C PHE A 86 -42.48 -15.73 -6.35
N GLN A 87 -43.61 -16.34 -5.98
CA GLN A 87 -44.40 -17.18 -6.88
C GLN A 87 -44.90 -16.43 -8.11
N ALA A 88 -45.39 -15.20 -7.95
CA ALA A 88 -45.83 -14.38 -9.07
C ALA A 88 -44.67 -14.04 -10.03
N VAL A 89 -43.50 -13.69 -9.51
CA VAL A 89 -42.29 -13.44 -10.31
C VAL A 89 -41.86 -14.69 -11.07
N GLN A 90 -41.88 -15.86 -10.43
CA GLN A 90 -41.56 -17.12 -11.11
C GLN A 90 -42.56 -17.41 -12.23
N SER A 91 -43.85 -17.17 -12.01
CA SER A 91 -44.87 -17.34 -13.05
C SER A 91 -44.61 -16.45 -14.25
N ILE A 92 -44.32 -15.16 -14.03
CA ILE A 92 -44.04 -14.20 -15.11
C ILE A 92 -42.78 -14.61 -15.88
N LEU A 93 -41.71 -14.96 -15.16
CA LEU A 93 -40.46 -15.40 -15.78
C LEU A 93 -40.62 -16.69 -16.58
N LYS A 94 -41.44 -17.64 -16.09
CA LYS A 94 -41.78 -18.86 -16.82
C LYS A 94 -42.50 -18.52 -18.13
N THR A 95 -43.53 -17.68 -18.08
CA THR A 95 -44.23 -17.21 -19.29
C THR A 95 -43.28 -16.48 -20.24
N HIS A 96 -42.36 -15.68 -19.72
CA HIS A 96 -41.33 -14.99 -20.50
C HIS A 96 -40.40 -15.97 -21.23
N GLN A 97 -39.99 -17.05 -20.57
CA GLN A 97 -39.14 -18.08 -21.17
C GLN A 97 -39.87 -18.95 -22.20
N GLU A 98 -41.14 -19.26 -21.96
CA GLU A 98 -41.97 -20.10 -22.85
C GLU A 98 -42.47 -19.35 -24.10
N THR A 99 -42.48 -18.01 -24.06
CA THR A 99 -42.90 -17.17 -25.19
C THR A 99 -41.81 -17.12 -26.26
N PRO A 100 -42.10 -17.37 -27.55
CA PRO A 100 -41.12 -17.23 -28.62
C PRO A 100 -40.54 -15.80 -28.66
N LYS A 101 -39.22 -15.67 -28.48
CA LYS A 101 -38.45 -14.40 -28.33
C LYS A 101 -38.68 -13.62 -27.04
N GLY A 102 -39.40 -14.18 -26.07
CA GLY A 102 -39.75 -13.52 -24.81
C GLY A 102 -40.87 -12.50 -24.93
N LEU A 103 -41.37 -12.04 -23.77
CA LEU A 103 -42.30 -10.93 -23.68
C LEU A 103 -41.60 -9.61 -24.04
N SER A 104 -42.34 -8.67 -24.63
CA SER A 104 -41.86 -7.29 -24.76
C SER A 104 -41.70 -6.66 -23.38
N ILE A 105 -40.77 -5.70 -23.26
CA ILE A 105 -40.49 -5.02 -21.98
C ILE A 105 -41.76 -4.38 -21.41
N ASN A 106 -42.54 -3.69 -22.24
CA ASN A 106 -43.83 -3.12 -21.86
C ASN A 106 -44.81 -4.18 -21.34
N ARG A 107 -44.85 -5.37 -21.95
CA ARG A 107 -45.72 -6.46 -21.49
C ARG A 107 -45.23 -7.05 -20.17
N LEU A 108 -43.92 -7.20 -20.00
CA LEU A 108 -43.30 -7.68 -18.78
C LEU A 108 -43.61 -6.75 -17.60
N VAL A 109 -43.39 -5.44 -17.76
CA VAL A 109 -43.68 -4.42 -16.74
C VAL A 109 -45.18 -4.35 -16.46
N ALA A 110 -46.04 -4.45 -17.48
CA ALA A 110 -47.49 -4.49 -17.28
C ALA A 110 -47.96 -5.71 -16.45
N LEU A 111 -47.37 -6.89 -16.68
CA LEU A 111 -47.64 -8.07 -15.86
C LEU A 111 -47.13 -7.89 -14.42
N MET A 112 -45.91 -7.37 -14.25
CA MET A 112 -45.37 -7.08 -12.92
C MET A 112 -46.25 -6.09 -12.15
N TYR A 113 -46.75 -5.06 -12.82
CA TYR A 113 -47.68 -4.09 -12.24
C TYR A 113 -49.02 -4.74 -11.86
N GLY A 114 -49.59 -5.56 -12.75
CA GLY A 114 -50.85 -6.29 -12.49
C GLY A 114 -50.75 -7.27 -11.32
N HIS A 115 -49.59 -7.90 -11.13
CA HIS A 115 -49.29 -8.76 -9.98
C HIS A 115 -48.83 -7.99 -8.73
N GLN A 116 -48.84 -6.65 -8.74
CA GLN A 116 -48.39 -5.79 -7.63
C GLN A 116 -46.92 -6.05 -7.21
N LEU A 117 -46.09 -6.47 -8.16
CA LEU A 117 -44.65 -6.66 -7.95
C LEU A 117 -43.89 -5.33 -8.01
N ILE A 118 -44.35 -4.41 -8.85
CA ILE A 118 -43.97 -3.00 -8.80
C ILE A 118 -44.87 -2.33 -7.74
N PRO A 119 -44.30 -1.70 -6.71
CA PRO A 119 -45.09 -1.02 -5.67
C PRO A 119 -46.05 0.01 -6.27
N GLN A 120 -47.29 0.01 -5.81
CA GLN A 120 -48.28 1.00 -6.21
C GLN A 120 -48.22 2.21 -5.27
N HIS A 121 -48.30 3.40 -5.85
CA HIS A 121 -48.28 4.66 -5.11
C HIS A 121 -49.65 5.37 -5.22
N PRO A 122 -50.15 6.04 -4.15
CA PRO A 122 -51.42 6.76 -4.18
C PRO A 122 -51.47 7.86 -5.24
N ASN A 123 -50.37 8.60 -5.41
CA ASN A 123 -50.22 9.54 -6.51
C ASN A 123 -49.96 8.78 -7.83
N THR A 124 -50.87 8.96 -8.79
CA THR A 124 -50.85 8.27 -10.10
C THR A 124 -49.70 8.71 -10.99
N PHE A 125 -49.20 9.94 -10.85
CA PHE A 125 -48.06 10.44 -11.62
C PHE A 125 -46.75 9.82 -11.15
N ILE A 126 -46.53 9.72 -9.84
CA ILE A 126 -45.36 9.01 -9.28
C ILE A 126 -45.39 7.54 -9.66
N ASN A 127 -46.56 6.91 -9.61
CA ASN A 127 -46.73 5.51 -10.01
C ASN A 127 -46.42 5.30 -11.51
N LYS A 128 -46.90 6.19 -12.37
CA LYS A 128 -46.59 6.17 -13.81
C LYS A 128 -45.10 6.40 -14.07
N HIS A 129 -44.48 7.34 -13.35
CA HIS A 129 -43.05 7.62 -13.43
C HIS A 129 -42.23 6.38 -13.10
N LEU A 130 -42.54 5.69 -11.98
CA LEU A 130 -41.89 4.44 -11.60
C LEU A 130 -41.97 3.37 -12.69
N GLN A 131 -43.13 3.18 -13.32
CA GLN A 131 -43.29 2.20 -14.40
C GLN A 131 -42.44 2.56 -15.63
N LEU A 132 -42.40 3.83 -16.01
CA LEU A 132 -41.59 4.30 -17.14
C LEU A 132 -40.09 4.15 -16.85
N THR A 133 -39.64 4.54 -15.65
CA THR A 133 -38.25 4.35 -15.23
C THR A 133 -37.87 2.87 -15.20
N MET A 134 -38.76 1.98 -14.74
CA MET A 134 -38.54 0.53 -14.80
C MET A 134 -38.35 0.02 -16.22
N ILE A 135 -39.14 0.52 -17.18
CA ILE A 135 -38.98 0.17 -18.61
C ILE A 135 -37.60 0.60 -19.09
N ASN A 136 -37.21 1.86 -18.84
CA ASN A 136 -35.92 2.41 -19.27
C ASN A 136 -34.73 1.63 -18.71
N ILE A 137 -34.79 1.22 -17.45
CA ILE A 137 -33.71 0.45 -16.81
C ILE A 137 -33.64 -0.98 -17.37
N ILE A 138 -34.76 -1.61 -17.71
CA ILE A 138 -34.76 -2.91 -18.39
C ILE A 138 -34.23 -2.79 -19.83
N GLU A 139 -34.54 -1.69 -20.53
CA GLU A 139 -33.97 -1.38 -21.83
C GLU A 139 -32.46 -1.21 -21.75
N LEU A 140 -31.97 -0.45 -20.77
CA LEU A 140 -30.55 -0.28 -20.51
C LEU A 140 -29.85 -1.62 -20.21
N PHE A 141 -30.48 -2.48 -19.41
CA PHE A 141 -29.98 -3.84 -19.16
C PHE A 141 -29.89 -4.65 -20.45
N LYS A 142 -30.92 -4.61 -21.30
CA LYS A 142 -30.95 -5.33 -22.58
C LYS A 142 -29.84 -4.87 -23.53
N GLU A 143 -29.57 -3.57 -23.58
CA GLU A 143 -28.55 -2.99 -24.47
C GLU A 143 -27.13 -3.34 -24.02
N GLN A 144 -26.89 -3.41 -22.71
CA GLN A 144 -25.55 -3.57 -22.15
C GLN A 144 -25.17 -5.02 -21.86
N GLN A 145 -26.15 -5.90 -21.64
CA GLN A 145 -25.91 -7.30 -21.29
C GLN A 145 -26.07 -8.21 -22.51
N ALA A 146 -24.95 -8.74 -23.01
CA ALA A 146 -24.91 -9.56 -24.23
C ALA A 146 -25.83 -10.79 -24.20
N ALA A 147 -26.08 -11.37 -23.01
CA ALA A 147 -26.95 -12.52 -22.83
C ALA A 147 -28.46 -12.19 -22.98
N GLY A 148 -28.82 -10.91 -23.01
CA GLY A 148 -30.18 -10.43 -23.22
C GLY A 148 -31.17 -10.79 -22.11
N LEU A 149 -32.46 -10.65 -22.40
CA LEU A 149 -33.57 -10.76 -21.43
C LEU A 149 -34.03 -12.20 -21.14
N LEU A 150 -33.45 -13.22 -21.78
CA LEU A 150 -33.76 -14.64 -21.52
C LEU A 150 -32.73 -15.31 -20.60
N SER A 151 -31.73 -14.55 -20.17
CA SER A 151 -30.59 -15.00 -19.39
C SER A 151 -30.92 -15.24 -17.91
N ASN A 152 -30.08 -16.03 -17.23
CA ASN A 152 -30.18 -16.23 -15.78
C ASN A 152 -29.82 -14.95 -15.02
N GLU A 153 -28.93 -14.14 -15.59
CA GLU A 153 -28.53 -12.83 -15.10
C GLU A 153 -29.73 -11.88 -15.06
N PHE A 154 -30.54 -11.85 -16.14
CA PHE A 154 -31.77 -11.07 -16.17
C PHE A 154 -32.79 -11.54 -15.13
N ARG A 155 -32.95 -12.86 -14.95
CA ARG A 155 -33.81 -13.42 -13.90
C ARG A 155 -33.39 -12.96 -12.51
N ARG A 156 -32.09 -12.99 -12.21
CA ARG A 156 -31.55 -12.51 -10.94
C ARG A 156 -31.78 -11.01 -10.76
N PHE A 157 -31.44 -10.22 -11.78
CA PHE A 157 -31.67 -8.78 -11.82
C PHE A 157 -33.14 -8.44 -11.52
N LEU A 158 -34.10 -9.08 -12.21
CA LEU A 158 -35.52 -8.77 -12.05
C LEU A 158 -36.03 -9.10 -10.65
N ILE A 159 -35.63 -10.25 -10.10
CA ILE A 159 -35.97 -10.64 -8.73
C ILE A 159 -35.39 -9.64 -7.72
N ASP A 160 -34.14 -9.23 -7.90
CA ASP A 160 -33.47 -8.28 -7.01
C ASP A 160 -34.09 -6.88 -7.09
N MET A 161 -34.46 -6.39 -8.29
CA MET A 161 -35.22 -5.14 -8.45
C MET A 161 -36.52 -5.15 -7.65
N ILE A 162 -37.30 -6.23 -7.75
CA ILE A 162 -38.59 -6.33 -7.06
C ILE A 162 -38.41 -6.29 -5.55
N LYS A 163 -37.44 -7.03 -5.02
CA LYS A 163 -37.09 -7.00 -3.58
C LYS A 163 -36.81 -5.57 -3.15
N TRP A 164 -35.91 -4.87 -3.84
CA TRP A 164 -35.46 -3.58 -3.37
C TRP A 164 -36.47 -2.47 -3.61
N LEU A 165 -37.29 -2.56 -4.66
CA LEU A 165 -38.45 -1.69 -4.82
C LEU A 165 -39.42 -1.83 -3.64
N LYS A 166 -39.72 -3.05 -3.19
CA LYS A 166 -40.65 -3.28 -2.06
C LYS A 166 -40.03 -2.97 -0.70
N ASN A 167 -38.78 -3.36 -0.48
CA ASN A 167 -38.13 -3.23 0.82
C ASN A 167 -37.61 -1.83 1.11
N HIS A 168 -37.35 -1.04 0.07
CA HIS A 168 -36.76 0.30 0.16
C HIS A 168 -37.67 1.36 -0.47
N TRP A 169 -37.78 1.40 -1.80
CA TRP A 169 -38.50 2.47 -2.51
C TRP A 169 -39.94 2.65 -2.03
N ALA A 170 -40.69 1.55 -1.85
CA ALA A 170 -42.08 1.61 -1.40
C ALA A 170 -42.24 2.26 -0.02
N LYS A 171 -41.24 2.11 0.86
CA LYS A 171 -41.23 2.73 2.19
C LYS A 171 -40.87 4.20 2.08
N TRP A 172 -39.83 4.53 1.31
CA TRP A 172 -39.33 5.90 1.14
C TRP A 172 -40.31 6.81 0.40
N SER A 173 -41.01 6.26 -0.60
CA SER A 173 -41.95 7.02 -1.42
C SER A 173 -43.35 7.10 -0.83
N GLN A 174 -43.68 6.43 0.28
CA GLN A 174 -45.05 6.29 0.77
C GLN A 174 -45.80 7.61 0.98
N SER A 175 -45.08 8.66 1.37
CA SER A 175 -45.62 10.00 1.64
C SER A 175 -45.22 11.04 0.60
N LEU A 176 -44.57 10.64 -0.49
CA LEU A 176 -44.05 11.53 -1.51
C LEU A 176 -45.19 12.07 -2.38
N ASP A 177 -45.27 13.38 -2.56
CA ASP A 177 -46.17 14.01 -3.53
C ASP A 177 -45.38 14.83 -4.58
N ILE A 178 -46.08 15.29 -5.62
CA ILE A 178 -45.47 16.11 -6.66
C ILE A 178 -45.02 17.44 -6.05
N GLY A 179 -43.75 17.80 -6.30
CA GLY A 179 -43.12 19.00 -5.76
C GLY A 179 -42.31 18.75 -4.48
N ASP A 180 -42.41 17.57 -3.88
CA ASP A 180 -41.60 17.17 -2.73
C ASP A 180 -40.19 16.77 -3.13
N GLU A 181 -39.34 16.63 -2.10
CA GLU A 181 -37.99 16.14 -2.26
C GLU A 181 -37.97 14.63 -2.36
N PHE A 182 -37.31 14.12 -3.41
CA PHE A 182 -37.08 12.69 -3.56
C PHE A 182 -36.04 12.20 -2.55
N PRO A 183 -36.07 10.91 -2.18
CA PRO A 183 -35.16 10.35 -1.19
C PRO A 183 -33.68 10.57 -1.54
N LYS A 184 -32.85 10.78 -0.52
CA LYS A 184 -31.39 10.86 -0.66
C LYS A 184 -30.77 9.52 -0.27
N VAL A 185 -29.85 9.02 -1.09
CA VAL A 185 -29.30 7.68 -0.96
C VAL A 185 -27.78 7.73 -1.03
N VAL A 186 -27.13 7.04 -0.11
CA VAL A 186 -25.66 6.87 -0.11
C VAL A 186 -25.38 5.39 -0.27
N TRP A 187 -24.56 5.03 -1.25
CA TRP A 187 -23.99 3.70 -1.41
C TRP A 187 -22.53 3.71 -0.99
N TYR A 188 -22.14 2.76 -0.13
CA TYR A 188 -20.75 2.53 0.25
C TYR A 188 -20.36 1.05 0.11
N GLY A 189 -19.24 0.81 -0.56
CA GLY A 189 -18.66 -0.53 -0.75
C GLY A 189 -18.86 -1.09 -2.15
N GLU A 190 -18.36 -2.32 -2.36
CA GLU A 190 -18.46 -3.00 -3.65
C GLU A 190 -19.90 -3.35 -4.01
N SER A 191 -20.25 -3.20 -5.29
CA SER A 191 -21.60 -3.42 -5.78
C SER A 191 -21.66 -4.54 -6.82
N THR A 192 -22.66 -5.41 -6.68
CA THR A 192 -23.04 -6.38 -7.71
C THR A 192 -23.76 -5.70 -8.88
N ILE A 193 -23.81 -6.36 -10.04
CA ILE A 193 -24.51 -5.84 -11.23
C ILE A 193 -25.96 -5.45 -10.92
N SER A 194 -26.71 -6.30 -10.20
CA SER A 194 -28.09 -5.97 -9.78
C SER A 194 -28.11 -4.67 -8.97
N GLN A 195 -27.23 -4.51 -7.97
CA GLN A 195 -27.18 -3.30 -7.11
C GLN A 195 -26.88 -2.05 -7.93
N ARG A 196 -25.99 -2.13 -8.93
CA ARG A 196 -25.69 -0.99 -9.81
C ARG A 196 -26.93 -0.55 -10.59
N TYR A 197 -27.68 -1.47 -11.19
CA TYR A 197 -28.93 -1.11 -11.89
C TYR A 197 -30.00 -0.58 -10.94
N PHE A 198 -30.04 -1.02 -9.69
CA PHE A 198 -30.95 -0.44 -8.69
C PHE A 198 -30.59 1.01 -8.37
N LEU A 199 -29.30 1.30 -8.21
CA LEU A 199 -28.84 2.67 -7.98
C LEU A 199 -29.11 3.56 -9.18
N LEU A 200 -28.91 3.06 -10.41
CA LEU A 200 -29.31 3.78 -11.64
C LEU A 200 -30.81 4.04 -11.70
N LEU A 201 -31.63 3.07 -11.29
CA LEU A 201 -33.07 3.25 -11.19
C LEU A 201 -33.44 4.36 -10.20
N LEU A 202 -32.81 4.40 -9.03
CA LEU A 202 -33.05 5.46 -8.05
C LEU A 202 -32.64 6.83 -8.60
N MET A 203 -31.50 6.93 -9.28
CA MET A 203 -31.08 8.15 -9.97
C MET A 203 -32.14 8.62 -10.98
N GLU A 204 -32.61 7.72 -11.84
CA GLU A 204 -33.63 8.05 -12.87
C GLU A 204 -35.03 8.35 -12.28
N LEU A 205 -35.37 7.80 -11.11
CA LEU A 205 -36.58 8.20 -10.39
C LEU A 205 -36.51 9.66 -9.94
N GLY A 206 -35.31 10.18 -9.68
CA GLY A 206 -35.09 11.52 -9.16
C GLY A 206 -34.47 11.57 -7.78
N CYS A 207 -34.12 10.41 -7.20
CA CYS A 207 -33.37 10.37 -5.95
C CYS A 207 -32.00 11.02 -6.12
N ASP A 208 -31.54 11.68 -5.06
CA ASP A 208 -30.13 12.04 -4.97
C ASP A 208 -29.33 10.80 -4.58
N VAL A 209 -28.26 10.46 -5.30
CA VAL A 209 -27.48 9.24 -5.09
C VAL A 209 -25.99 9.55 -5.06
N LEU A 210 -25.33 9.21 -3.96
CA LEU A 210 -23.87 9.23 -3.85
C LEU A 210 -23.34 7.81 -3.83
N VAL A 211 -22.32 7.51 -4.62
CA VAL A 211 -21.67 6.20 -4.66
C VAL A 211 -20.21 6.38 -4.27
N PHE A 212 -19.82 5.82 -3.12
CA PHE A 212 -18.49 5.96 -2.56
C PHE A 212 -17.63 4.72 -2.80
N SER A 213 -16.47 4.93 -3.43
CA SER A 213 -15.47 3.89 -3.73
C SER A 213 -14.08 4.36 -3.27
N PRO A 214 -13.66 4.03 -2.02
CA PRO A 214 -12.39 4.50 -1.47
C PRO A 214 -11.16 3.98 -2.23
N THR A 215 -11.30 2.86 -2.94
CA THR A 215 -10.26 2.25 -3.77
C THR A 215 -10.04 2.97 -5.10
N GLY A 216 -10.96 3.87 -5.49
CA GLY A 216 -10.90 4.62 -6.75
C GLY A 216 -11.45 3.87 -7.97
N THR A 217 -11.92 2.63 -7.78
CA THR A 217 -12.53 1.80 -8.84
C THR A 217 -13.90 2.35 -9.22
N ASP A 218 -14.09 2.63 -10.51
CA ASP A 218 -15.40 3.03 -11.06
C ASP A 218 -16.16 1.81 -11.60
N GLU A 219 -17.00 1.23 -10.75
CA GLU A 219 -17.85 0.09 -11.07
C GLU A 219 -18.99 0.41 -12.06
N PHE A 220 -19.29 1.70 -12.27
CA PHE A 220 -20.36 2.19 -13.13
C PHE A 220 -19.87 2.67 -14.49
N SER A 221 -18.55 2.80 -14.69
CA SER A 221 -17.92 3.24 -15.94
C SER A 221 -18.45 2.51 -17.18
N ALA A 222 -18.71 1.20 -17.09
CA ALA A 222 -19.27 0.41 -18.18
C ALA A 222 -20.78 0.60 -18.40
N LEU A 223 -21.52 0.97 -17.35
CA LEU A 223 -22.99 1.12 -17.39
C LEU A 223 -23.43 2.54 -17.76
N ASP A 224 -22.61 3.54 -17.48
CA ASP A 224 -22.87 4.92 -17.84
C ASP A 224 -21.53 5.59 -18.20
N PRO A 225 -20.98 5.25 -19.39
CA PRO A 225 -19.68 5.72 -19.87
C PRO A 225 -19.67 7.18 -20.33
N ASP A 226 -20.85 7.70 -20.72
CA ASP A 226 -21.02 9.07 -21.19
C ASP A 226 -21.41 10.05 -20.06
N GLU A 227 -21.41 9.59 -18.80
CA GLU A 227 -21.83 10.37 -17.62
C GLU A 227 -23.22 11.03 -17.79
N LYS A 228 -24.15 10.29 -18.39
CA LYS A 228 -25.54 10.71 -18.63
C LYS A 228 -26.39 10.55 -17.38
N LEU A 229 -26.14 9.50 -16.59
CA LEU A 229 -26.92 9.17 -15.40
C LEU A 229 -26.26 9.70 -14.12
N SER A 230 -24.94 9.86 -14.11
CA SER A 230 -24.16 10.30 -12.94
C SER A 230 -22.84 10.93 -13.36
N VAL A 231 -22.31 11.82 -12.53
CA VAL A 231 -20.99 12.45 -12.75
C VAL A 231 -19.93 11.85 -11.83
N VAL A 232 -18.67 11.89 -12.28
CA VAL A 232 -17.53 11.37 -11.51
C VAL A 232 -16.83 12.49 -10.76
N TYR A 233 -16.62 12.31 -9.45
CA TYR A 233 -15.71 13.12 -8.65
C TYR A 233 -14.54 12.25 -8.18
N ARG A 234 -13.32 12.64 -8.54
CA ARG A 234 -12.11 11.84 -8.25
C ARG A 234 -11.18 12.56 -7.29
N TYR A 235 -10.91 11.94 -6.15
CA TYR A 235 -9.82 12.33 -5.27
C TYR A 235 -8.47 11.86 -5.82
N ALA A 236 -7.40 12.55 -5.43
CA ALA A 236 -6.04 12.23 -5.83
C ALA A 236 -5.45 10.99 -5.12
N THR A 237 -6.06 10.55 -4.02
CA THR A 237 -5.61 9.40 -3.23
C THR A 237 -6.67 8.33 -3.16
N THR A 238 -6.22 7.10 -2.90
CA THR A 238 -7.07 5.94 -2.68
C THR A 238 -6.63 5.25 -1.40
N THR A 239 -7.52 4.48 -0.80
CA THR A 239 -7.23 3.65 0.38
C THR A 239 -7.93 2.31 0.24
N THR A 240 -7.60 1.38 1.13
CA THR A 240 -8.25 0.07 1.15
C THR A 240 -9.70 0.20 1.61
N LEU A 241 -10.58 -0.66 1.10
CA LEU A 241 -11.96 -0.69 1.54
C LEU A 241 -12.03 -1.15 3.01
N GLN A 242 -12.53 -0.27 3.87
CA GLN A 242 -12.79 -0.55 5.28
C GLN A 242 -14.29 -0.70 5.53
N PRO A 243 -14.73 -1.38 6.60
CA PRO A 243 -16.14 -1.40 6.97
C PRO A 243 -16.73 0.01 7.13
N PHE A 244 -18.02 0.14 6.89
CA PHE A 244 -18.72 1.42 7.08
C PHE A 244 -18.50 1.97 8.51
N PRO A 245 -18.22 3.28 8.67
CA PRO A 245 -17.86 3.84 9.97
C PRO A 245 -19.03 3.81 10.96
N GLU A 246 -18.80 3.19 12.12
CA GLU A 246 -19.78 3.14 13.24
C GLU A 246 -19.56 4.23 14.30
N LYS A 247 -18.43 4.96 14.23
CA LYS A 247 -18.05 6.04 15.14
C LYS A 247 -17.21 7.10 14.46
N LEU A 248 -17.23 8.32 14.99
CA LEU A 248 -16.32 9.39 14.60
C LEU A 248 -14.86 9.02 14.90
N ARG A 249 -13.97 9.44 14.01
CA ARG A 249 -12.52 9.36 14.16
C ARG A 249 -12.01 10.69 14.73
N GLU A 250 -11.33 10.63 15.87
CA GLU A 250 -11.02 11.80 16.72
C GLU A 250 -9.72 12.54 16.35
N ARG A 251 -8.89 12.01 15.44
CA ARG A 251 -7.60 12.64 15.09
C ARG A 251 -7.80 13.76 14.07
N GLN A 252 -7.61 15.00 14.50
CA GLN A 252 -7.58 16.15 13.61
C GLN A 252 -6.14 16.48 13.19
N ALA A 253 -5.90 16.52 11.89
CA ALA A 253 -4.67 17.03 11.32
C ALA A 253 -4.54 18.55 11.48
N THR A 254 -3.35 19.01 11.86
CA THR A 254 -3.03 20.45 11.92
C THR A 254 -2.80 21.03 10.52
N VAL A 255 -2.95 22.35 10.36
CA VAL A 255 -2.64 23.05 9.09
C VAL A 255 -1.22 22.77 8.60
N GLY A 256 -0.27 22.65 9.54
CA GLY A 256 1.11 22.28 9.24
C GLY A 256 1.22 20.87 8.65
N TYR A 257 0.56 19.88 9.29
CA TYR A 257 0.51 18.51 8.78
C TYR A 257 -0.12 18.43 7.37
N ARG A 258 -1.24 19.12 7.16
CA ARG A 258 -1.93 19.22 5.85
C ARG A 258 -1.00 19.77 4.77
N SER A 259 -0.29 20.85 5.08
CA SER A 259 0.65 21.50 4.17
C SER A 259 1.85 20.59 3.87
N SER A 260 2.39 19.90 4.87
CA SER A 260 3.47 18.93 4.68
C SER A 260 3.03 17.75 3.81
N LYS A 261 1.85 17.17 4.04
CA LYS A 261 1.31 16.08 3.23
C LYS A 261 0.98 16.50 1.79
N HIS A 262 0.51 17.72 1.58
CA HIS A 262 0.29 18.26 0.24
C HIS A 262 1.62 18.49 -0.49
N PHE A 263 2.61 19.06 0.19
CA PHE A 263 3.97 19.22 -0.33
C PHE A 263 4.64 17.88 -0.63
N ASP A 264 4.46 16.88 0.22
CA ASP A 264 4.90 15.51 -0.02
C ASP A 264 4.40 15.03 -1.38
N LYS A 265 3.08 15.07 -1.61
CA LYS A 265 2.47 14.61 -2.86
C LYS A 265 3.01 15.32 -4.10
N LEU A 266 3.38 16.60 -4.01
CA LEU A 266 3.97 17.36 -5.12
C LEU A 266 5.44 17.01 -5.39
N MET A 267 6.18 16.57 -4.37
CA MET A 267 7.61 16.23 -4.49
C MET A 267 7.89 14.76 -4.85
N HIS A 268 6.86 13.91 -4.86
CA HIS A 268 6.99 12.46 -5.11
C HIS A 268 7.13 12.08 -6.59
N ASP A 269 7.48 13.01 -7.48
CA ASP A 269 8.10 12.64 -8.75
C ASP A 269 9.51 12.12 -8.45
N GLN A 270 9.68 10.80 -8.53
CA GLN A 270 10.93 10.06 -8.30
C GLN A 270 12.14 10.58 -9.12
N GLN A 271 11.92 11.53 -10.03
CA GLN A 271 12.91 12.22 -10.84
C GLN A 271 13.65 13.35 -10.10
N SER A 272 13.17 13.81 -8.95
CA SER A 272 13.78 14.95 -8.25
C SER A 272 15.13 14.65 -7.59
N GLY A 273 15.45 13.37 -7.35
CA GLY A 273 16.71 12.94 -6.73
C GLY A 273 16.88 13.36 -5.26
N VAL A 274 15.82 13.88 -4.62
CA VAL A 274 15.85 14.35 -3.22
C VAL A 274 14.80 13.59 -2.41
N PHE A 275 15.26 12.90 -1.37
CA PHE A 275 14.40 12.10 -0.48
C PHE A 275 14.34 12.69 0.93
N LYS A 276 13.19 12.57 1.57
CA LYS A 276 13.03 12.98 2.96
C LYS A 276 13.68 11.97 3.91
N PRO A 277 14.13 12.42 5.10
CA PRO A 277 14.54 11.50 6.14
C PRO A 277 13.45 10.47 6.44
N TRP A 278 13.85 9.21 6.56
CA TRP A 278 13.00 8.06 6.87
C TRP A 278 11.88 7.78 5.86
N GLN A 279 11.96 8.35 4.66
CA GLN A 279 10.94 8.15 3.61
C GLN A 279 10.74 6.68 3.25
N PHE A 280 11.81 5.88 3.29
CA PHE A 280 11.78 4.47 2.87
C PHE A 280 11.83 3.48 4.04
N LYS A 281 11.52 3.92 5.27
CA LYS A 281 11.63 3.08 6.47
C LYS A 281 10.82 1.77 6.44
N GLU A 282 9.76 1.71 5.63
CA GLU A 282 8.89 0.54 5.47
C GLU A 282 9.24 -0.30 4.23
N HIS A 283 10.24 0.12 3.42
CA HIS A 283 10.65 -0.64 2.24
C HIS A 283 11.61 -1.78 2.62
N LEU A 284 11.66 -2.81 1.80
CA LEU A 284 12.58 -3.94 1.97
C LEU A 284 13.94 -3.60 1.34
N PRO A 285 15.02 -3.55 2.13
CA PRO A 285 16.34 -3.25 1.58
C PRO A 285 16.89 -4.42 0.78
N ARG A 286 17.52 -4.10 -0.35
CA ARG A 286 18.34 -5.02 -1.14
C ARG A 286 19.61 -4.34 -1.55
N SER A 287 20.75 -4.98 -1.30
CA SER A 287 22.01 -4.43 -1.77
C SER A 287 22.26 -4.67 -3.26
N ILE A 288 22.98 -3.72 -3.86
CA ILE A 288 23.69 -3.89 -5.12
C ILE A 288 25.17 -3.69 -4.78
N THR A 289 25.93 -4.78 -4.66
CA THR A 289 27.38 -4.67 -4.42
C THR A 289 28.04 -4.08 -5.65
N LEU A 290 28.67 -2.92 -5.47
CA LEU A 290 29.37 -2.21 -6.53
C LEU A 290 30.71 -2.89 -6.82
N ARG A 291 31.05 -2.97 -8.11
CA ARG A 291 32.42 -3.23 -8.54
C ARG A 291 33.18 -1.92 -8.51
N THR A 292 34.19 -1.85 -7.65
CA THR A 292 34.91 -0.65 -7.29
C THR A 292 36.37 -0.73 -7.72
N THR A 293 36.98 0.42 -7.95
CA THR A 293 38.45 0.59 -7.86
C THR A 293 38.83 0.93 -6.41
N TYR A 294 40.13 0.91 -6.10
CA TYR A 294 40.60 1.32 -4.77
C TYR A 294 40.15 2.74 -4.40
N ASP A 295 40.20 3.68 -5.35
CA ASP A 295 39.81 5.08 -5.12
C ASP A 295 38.29 5.23 -4.93
N ASP A 296 37.48 4.43 -5.65
CA ASP A 296 36.02 4.45 -5.53
C ASP A 296 35.54 4.19 -4.10
N ILE A 297 36.28 3.38 -3.33
CA ILE A 297 35.96 3.11 -1.92
C ILE A 297 35.89 4.42 -1.12
N PHE A 298 36.82 5.34 -1.36
CA PHE A 298 36.91 6.59 -0.60
C PHE A 298 36.03 7.69 -1.19
N ILE A 299 35.79 7.64 -2.51
CA ILE A 299 34.85 8.53 -3.20
C ILE A 299 33.44 8.25 -2.68
N TYR A 300 32.97 7.01 -2.72
CA TYR A 300 31.59 6.68 -2.33
C TYR A 300 31.43 6.40 -0.84
N GLY A 301 32.50 6.01 -0.14
CA GLY A 301 32.42 5.55 1.25
C GLY A 301 31.82 6.58 2.22
N ASN A 302 31.91 7.89 1.95
CA ASN A 302 31.29 8.94 2.76
C ASN A 302 30.05 9.58 2.12
N GLU A 303 29.67 9.13 0.93
CA GLU A 303 28.52 9.64 0.19
C GLU A 303 27.23 8.92 0.57
N LYS A 304 26.11 9.65 0.48
CA LYS A 304 24.78 9.10 0.77
C LYS A 304 24.36 8.05 -0.25
N ALA A 305 23.52 7.10 0.14
CA ALA A 305 22.99 6.07 -0.75
C ALA A 305 22.36 6.67 -2.02
N MET A 306 21.56 7.72 -1.87
CA MET A 306 20.83 8.34 -3.00
C MET A 306 21.71 8.99 -4.07
N VAL A 307 22.99 9.26 -3.79
CA VAL A 307 23.93 9.82 -4.78
C VAL A 307 24.82 8.76 -5.42
N ARG A 308 24.75 7.51 -4.94
CA ARG A 308 25.52 6.40 -5.51
C ARG A 308 24.84 5.84 -6.77
N PRO A 309 25.61 5.31 -7.72
CA PRO A 309 25.06 4.73 -8.95
C PRO A 309 24.13 3.56 -8.62
N GLU A 310 23.07 3.38 -9.41
CA GLU A 310 22.07 2.31 -9.26
C GLU A 310 21.18 2.38 -7.99
N PHE A 311 21.21 3.47 -7.23
CA PHE A 311 20.21 3.68 -6.18
C PHE A 311 18.82 3.85 -6.81
N LYS A 312 17.88 2.98 -6.44
CA LYS A 312 16.52 3.01 -7.00
C LYS A 312 15.50 2.35 -6.09
N VAL A 313 14.25 2.73 -6.29
CA VAL A 313 13.08 2.17 -5.60
C VAL A 313 12.19 1.51 -6.63
N VAL A 314 11.85 0.24 -6.42
CA VAL A 314 10.97 -0.53 -7.32
C VAL A 314 9.93 -1.28 -6.48
N GLY A 315 8.68 -0.86 -6.58
CA GLY A 315 7.61 -1.38 -5.72
C GLY A 315 7.93 -1.15 -4.25
N GLU A 316 7.92 -2.22 -3.46
CA GLU A 316 8.23 -2.20 -2.02
C GLU A 316 9.73 -2.41 -1.72
N GLN A 317 10.57 -2.58 -2.75
CA GLN A 317 12.01 -2.80 -2.59
C GLN A 317 12.80 -1.52 -2.81
N ILE A 318 13.84 -1.34 -2.00
CA ILE A 318 14.84 -0.29 -2.17
C ILE A 318 16.20 -0.92 -2.45
N TYR A 319 16.79 -0.54 -3.58
CA TYR A 319 18.09 -1.04 -4.02
C TYR A 319 19.18 -0.07 -3.58
N ILE A 320 20.07 -0.56 -2.72
CA ILE A 320 21.09 0.22 -2.03
C ILE A 320 22.47 -0.15 -2.60
N PRO A 321 23.19 0.77 -3.25
CA PRO A 321 24.53 0.52 -3.75
C PRO A 321 25.55 0.48 -2.61
N VAL A 322 26.20 -0.66 -2.43
CA VAL A 322 27.12 -0.89 -1.30
C VAL A 322 28.52 -1.26 -1.76
N ILE A 323 29.50 -0.92 -0.93
CA ILE A 323 30.89 -1.33 -1.07
C ILE A 323 31.08 -2.59 -0.23
N PHE A 324 31.57 -3.66 -0.85
CA PHE A 324 32.10 -4.81 -0.12
C PHE A 324 33.48 -5.12 -0.69
N ALA A 325 34.54 -4.79 0.07
CA ALA A 325 35.89 -4.86 -0.43
C ALA A 325 36.92 -5.29 0.61
N LYS A 326 37.95 -5.97 0.14
CA LYS A 326 39.19 -6.26 0.84
C LYS A 326 40.30 -5.36 0.31
N ILE A 327 41.07 -4.76 1.22
CA ILE A 327 42.32 -4.07 0.92
C ILE A 327 43.46 -4.96 1.42
N ALA A 328 44.15 -5.60 0.48
CA ALA A 328 45.20 -6.59 0.73
C ALA A 328 46.59 -5.94 0.58
N GLY A 329 47.30 -5.77 1.69
CA GLY A 329 48.58 -5.08 1.75
C GLY A 329 48.48 -3.66 2.30
N ILE A 330 49.57 -2.91 2.16
CA ILE A 330 49.69 -1.51 2.56
C ILE A 330 50.33 -0.70 1.43
N SER A 331 49.86 0.53 1.27
CA SER A 331 50.41 1.48 0.30
C SER A 331 51.87 1.86 0.61
N VAL A 332 52.60 2.26 -0.43
CA VAL A 332 53.89 2.95 -0.28
C VAL A 332 53.72 4.21 0.56
N ASP A 333 52.65 4.99 0.30
CA ASP A 333 52.29 6.13 1.12
C ASP A 333 51.52 5.67 2.36
N ARG A 334 52.28 5.48 3.45
CA ARG A 334 51.73 5.04 4.73
C ARG A 334 50.82 6.10 5.36
N GLU A 335 51.11 7.38 5.15
CA GLU A 335 50.29 8.44 5.75
C GLU A 335 48.93 8.46 5.08
N GLU A 336 48.89 8.38 3.75
CA GLU A 336 47.65 8.31 2.98
C GLU A 336 46.83 7.06 3.31
N TYR A 337 47.47 5.89 3.40
CA TYR A 337 46.79 4.63 3.75
C TYR A 337 46.01 4.74 5.07
N TRP A 338 46.66 5.27 6.11
CA TRP A 338 46.03 5.43 7.42
C TRP A 338 44.99 6.54 7.42
N GLU A 339 45.25 7.66 6.72
CA GLU A 339 44.29 8.75 6.60
C GLU A 339 42.99 8.27 5.94
N ASN A 340 43.09 7.50 4.86
CA ASN A 340 41.96 6.93 4.14
C ASN A 340 41.17 5.93 5.00
N MET A 341 41.85 5.04 5.72
CA MET A 341 41.20 4.16 6.69
C MET A 341 40.46 4.94 7.79
N HIS A 342 41.10 5.97 8.37
CA HIS A 342 40.50 6.79 9.42
C HIS A 342 39.31 7.60 8.91
N LYS A 343 39.29 8.03 7.64
CA LYS A 343 38.12 8.67 7.03
C LYS A 343 36.90 7.72 6.99
N LEU A 344 37.10 6.42 6.75
CA LEU A 344 36.01 5.44 6.75
C LEU A 344 35.48 5.13 8.16
N ILE A 345 36.34 5.21 9.17
CA ILE A 345 35.97 4.97 10.58
C ILE A 345 35.23 6.16 11.20
N GLN A 346 35.39 7.36 10.64
CA GLN A 346 34.74 8.57 11.16
C GLN A 346 33.22 8.55 10.99
N GLY A 347 32.52 9.15 11.96
CA GLY A 347 31.07 9.35 11.93
C GLY A 347 30.29 8.41 12.84
N PRO A 348 29.01 8.74 13.13
CA PRO A 348 28.17 7.97 14.05
C PRO A 348 27.67 6.65 13.46
N ASN A 349 27.69 6.51 12.12
CA ASN A 349 27.19 5.35 11.39
C ASN A 349 28.31 4.38 10.95
N SER A 350 29.40 4.31 11.71
CA SER A 350 30.54 3.43 11.43
C SER A 350 30.88 2.56 12.65
N GLN A 351 31.10 1.28 12.43
CA GLN A 351 31.60 0.34 13.43
C GLN A 351 33.00 -0.13 13.02
N PHE A 352 33.96 0.00 13.94
CA PHE A 352 35.32 -0.47 13.74
C PHE A 352 35.54 -1.78 14.50
N VAL A 353 36.15 -2.77 13.83
CA VAL A 353 36.47 -4.08 14.40
C VAL A 353 37.93 -4.40 14.17
N LYS A 354 38.64 -4.73 15.26
CA LYS A 354 40.05 -5.14 15.23
C LYS A 354 40.35 -6.44 15.97
N ALA A 355 39.35 -7.03 16.64
CA ALA A 355 39.50 -8.27 17.41
C ALA A 355 38.66 -9.38 16.79
N PHE A 356 39.26 -10.55 16.59
CA PHE A 356 38.66 -11.69 15.91
C PHE A 356 38.81 -13.00 16.72
N PRO A 357 37.84 -13.94 16.62
CA PRO A 357 36.59 -13.83 15.88
C PRO A 357 35.66 -12.78 16.49
N TYR A 358 34.93 -12.04 15.65
CA TYR A 358 34.01 -10.99 16.09
C TYR A 358 32.69 -11.59 16.58
N MET A 359 32.21 -12.61 15.87
CA MET A 359 31.08 -13.44 16.24
C MET A 359 31.47 -14.51 17.26
N LYS A 360 30.56 -14.77 18.20
CA LYS A 360 30.69 -15.88 19.14
C LYS A 360 30.15 -17.15 18.51
N SER A 361 30.93 -18.22 18.53
CA SER A 361 30.43 -19.54 18.11
C SER A 361 29.42 -20.08 19.13
N SER A 362 28.39 -20.74 18.63
CA SER A 362 27.33 -21.37 19.43
C SER A 362 27.22 -22.84 19.08
N LYS A 363 26.98 -23.70 20.08
CA LYS A 363 26.72 -25.14 19.86
C LYS A 363 25.23 -25.49 19.81
N ALA A 364 24.35 -24.50 19.92
CA ALA A 364 22.90 -24.72 19.89
C ALA A 364 22.46 -25.24 18.51
N ASN A 365 21.47 -26.15 18.53
CA ASN A 365 20.87 -26.73 17.33
C ASN A 365 19.61 -25.96 16.93
N PHE A 366 19.62 -25.37 15.74
CA PHE A 366 18.54 -24.52 15.22
C PHE A 366 17.61 -25.24 14.25
N GLN A 367 17.78 -26.56 14.03
CA GLN A 367 16.97 -27.34 13.10
C GLN A 367 15.46 -27.19 13.33
N PHE A 368 15.03 -27.31 14.59
CA PHE A 368 13.61 -27.21 14.92
C PHE A 368 13.06 -25.80 14.71
N HIS A 369 13.85 -24.76 15.04
CA HIS A 369 13.48 -23.37 14.81
C HIS A 369 13.32 -23.08 13.32
N TYR A 370 14.28 -23.53 12.51
CA TYR A 370 14.23 -23.41 11.05
C TYR A 370 13.00 -24.10 10.47
N ASN A 371 12.79 -25.38 10.81
CA ASN A 371 11.68 -26.17 10.26
C ASN A 371 10.32 -25.58 10.63
N HIS A 372 10.16 -25.01 11.83
CA HIS A 372 8.91 -24.38 12.25
C HIS A 372 8.60 -23.10 11.46
N CYS A 373 9.63 -22.43 10.95
CA CYS A 373 9.49 -21.22 10.14
C CYS A 373 9.19 -21.49 8.66
N LEU A 374 9.18 -22.76 8.24
CA LEU A 374 8.86 -23.12 6.87
C LEU A 374 7.36 -23.03 6.58
N GLU A 375 7.03 -22.53 5.40
CA GLU A 375 5.70 -22.48 4.81
C GLU A 375 5.85 -22.77 3.32
N ASN A 376 5.18 -23.81 2.82
CA ASN A 376 5.35 -24.30 1.45
C ASN A 376 6.83 -24.59 1.07
N ASN A 377 7.62 -25.11 2.02
CA ASN A 377 9.06 -25.36 1.89
C ASN A 377 9.95 -24.12 1.77
N GLU A 378 9.43 -22.92 2.02
CA GLU A 378 10.22 -21.70 2.08
C GLU A 378 10.17 -21.06 3.46
N LEU A 379 11.19 -20.31 3.85
CA LEU A 379 11.16 -19.55 5.10
C LEU A 379 10.10 -18.44 5.02
N SER A 380 9.28 -18.34 6.05
CA SER A 380 8.25 -17.31 6.22
C SER A 380 8.72 -16.25 7.23
N PRO A 381 8.98 -15.00 6.79
CA PRO A 381 9.34 -13.89 7.67
C PRO A 381 8.35 -13.67 8.81
N ALA A 382 7.05 -13.78 8.52
CA ALA A 382 6.00 -13.66 9.52
C ALA A 382 6.11 -14.74 10.63
N LYS A 383 6.41 -16.00 10.26
CA LYS A 383 6.61 -17.07 11.26
C LYS A 383 7.88 -16.88 12.08
N MET A 384 8.96 -16.38 11.47
CA MET A 384 10.19 -16.04 12.19
C MET A 384 9.92 -15.00 13.27
N MET A 385 9.25 -13.90 12.91
CA MET A 385 8.93 -12.80 13.83
C MET A 385 7.96 -13.20 14.94
N ALA A 386 7.04 -14.13 14.67
CA ALA A 386 6.07 -14.63 15.65
C ALA A 386 6.64 -15.70 16.60
N SER A 387 7.88 -16.15 16.40
CA SER A 387 8.47 -17.23 17.18
C SER A 387 9.01 -16.77 18.54
N ASP A 388 8.94 -17.65 19.55
CA ASP A 388 9.42 -17.35 20.91
C ASP A 388 10.93 -17.04 21.00
N TRP A 389 11.72 -17.53 20.04
CA TRP A 389 13.17 -17.29 19.99
C TRP A 389 13.53 -15.98 19.29
N TRP A 390 12.57 -15.25 18.72
CA TRP A 390 12.80 -14.01 17.98
C TRP A 390 13.30 -12.90 18.92
N GLN A 391 14.61 -12.72 18.96
CA GLN A 391 15.25 -11.79 19.89
C GLN A 391 15.18 -10.32 19.46
N TYR A 392 14.65 -10.03 18.27
CA TYR A 392 14.55 -8.68 17.71
C TYR A 392 13.19 -8.01 17.98
N GLY A 393 12.34 -8.61 18.82
CA GLY A 393 10.98 -8.13 19.11
C GLY A 393 10.88 -6.72 19.70
N GLN A 394 11.97 -6.15 20.22
CA GLN A 394 12.01 -4.77 20.74
C GLN A 394 12.29 -3.71 19.66
N LEU A 395 12.72 -4.11 18.46
CA LEU A 395 12.97 -3.19 17.36
C LEU A 395 11.66 -2.68 16.77
N GLN A 396 11.70 -1.57 16.02
CA GLN A 396 10.53 -1.14 15.25
C GLN A 396 10.15 -2.23 14.23
N GLU A 397 8.84 -2.40 14.01
CA GLU A 397 8.28 -3.47 13.18
C GLU A 397 8.93 -3.51 11.79
N SER A 398 9.11 -2.34 11.15
CA SER A 398 9.69 -2.25 9.81
C SER A 398 11.11 -2.82 9.72
N ILE A 399 11.94 -2.59 10.75
CA ILE A 399 13.30 -3.14 10.82
C ILE A 399 13.26 -4.65 11.10
N GLN A 400 12.33 -5.12 11.93
CA GLN A 400 12.15 -6.56 12.15
C GLN A 400 11.78 -7.28 10.86
N VAL A 401 10.85 -6.71 10.08
CA VAL A 401 10.46 -7.20 8.76
C VAL A 401 11.67 -7.22 7.83
N ALA A 402 12.44 -6.13 7.74
CA ALA A 402 13.66 -6.07 6.93
C ALA A 402 14.66 -7.17 7.32
N ILE A 403 14.97 -7.32 8.63
CA ILE A 403 15.89 -8.36 9.13
C ILE A 403 15.36 -9.75 8.77
N ALA A 404 14.08 -10.04 9.00
CA ALA A 404 13.49 -11.33 8.69
C ALA A 404 13.57 -11.67 7.19
N HIS A 405 13.30 -10.69 6.32
CA HIS A 405 13.45 -10.87 4.88
C HIS A 405 14.91 -11.05 4.45
N THR A 406 15.86 -10.33 5.06
CA THR A 406 17.30 -10.53 4.81
C THR A 406 17.77 -11.90 5.29
N ILE A 407 17.30 -12.38 6.45
CA ILE A 407 17.59 -13.76 6.92
C ILE A 407 17.09 -14.78 5.90
N LYS A 408 15.84 -14.65 5.42
CA LYS A 408 15.29 -15.54 4.38
C LYS A 408 16.19 -15.55 3.15
N ASP A 409 16.53 -14.38 2.61
CA ASP A 409 17.35 -14.29 1.40
C ASP A 409 18.77 -14.84 1.60
N CYS A 410 19.38 -14.62 2.76
CA CYS A 410 20.67 -15.22 3.11
C CYS A 410 20.61 -16.75 3.27
N CYS A 411 19.50 -17.31 3.74
CA CYS A 411 19.34 -18.76 3.79
C CYS A 411 19.12 -19.34 2.39
N GLU A 412 18.28 -18.72 1.57
CA GLU A 412 17.98 -19.19 0.22
C GLU A 412 19.16 -18.98 -0.74
N ASN A 413 19.97 -17.93 -0.52
CA ASN A 413 21.14 -17.59 -1.31
C ASN A 413 22.37 -17.30 -0.40
N PRO A 414 23.02 -18.34 0.18
CA PRO A 414 24.04 -18.16 1.22
C PRO A 414 25.29 -17.38 0.84
N SER A 415 25.70 -17.39 -0.43
CA SER A 415 26.95 -16.76 -0.90
C SER A 415 28.22 -17.16 -0.11
N LEU A 416 28.13 -18.22 0.70
CA LEU A 416 29.21 -18.86 1.45
C LEU A 416 29.62 -20.13 0.74
N LEU A 417 30.92 -20.42 0.80
CA LEU A 417 31.48 -21.68 0.34
C LEU A 417 31.03 -22.82 1.29
N PRO A 418 30.47 -23.92 0.75
CA PRO A 418 30.13 -25.10 1.55
C PRO A 418 31.39 -25.83 1.99
N LEU A 419 31.35 -26.46 3.17
CA LEU A 419 32.39 -27.39 3.59
C LEU A 419 32.28 -28.69 2.78
N ALA A 420 33.38 -29.45 2.67
CA ALA A 420 33.48 -30.63 1.80
C ALA A 420 32.40 -31.72 1.99
N HIS A 421 31.74 -31.77 3.14
CA HIS A 421 30.68 -32.75 3.47
C HIS A 421 29.36 -32.10 3.89
N GLU A 422 29.23 -30.78 3.73
CA GLU A 422 28.05 -30.02 4.13
C GLU A 422 27.03 -30.03 3.00
N LYS A 423 25.79 -30.40 3.31
CA LYS A 423 24.69 -30.31 2.35
C LYS A 423 24.17 -28.88 2.30
N GLU A 424 23.44 -28.55 1.25
CA GLU A 424 22.77 -27.25 1.12
C GLU A 424 21.95 -26.89 2.36
N ILE A 425 21.11 -27.80 2.84
CA ILE A 425 20.30 -27.57 4.06
C ILE A 425 21.16 -27.27 5.31
N ASP A 426 22.32 -27.89 5.44
CA ASP A 426 23.22 -27.66 6.58
C ASP A 426 23.80 -26.23 6.52
N LEU A 427 24.12 -25.75 5.32
CA LEU A 427 24.55 -24.37 5.07
C LEU A 427 23.43 -23.36 5.33
N GLN A 428 22.20 -23.65 4.89
CA GLN A 428 21.03 -22.80 5.17
C GLN A 428 20.78 -22.67 6.68
N LEU A 429 20.89 -23.78 7.42
CA LEU A 429 20.76 -23.80 8.88
C LEU A 429 21.88 -23.01 9.57
N PHE A 430 23.10 -23.10 9.04
CA PHE A 430 24.24 -22.32 9.54
C PHE A 430 24.02 -20.81 9.34
N MET A 431 23.56 -20.40 8.14
CA MET A 431 23.21 -19.01 7.85
C MET A 431 22.08 -18.50 8.75
N PHE A 432 21.01 -19.29 8.85
CA PHE A 432 19.86 -18.98 9.71
C PHE A 432 20.32 -18.72 11.14
N LYS A 433 21.03 -19.68 11.75
CA LYS A 433 21.53 -19.57 13.11
C LYS A 433 22.39 -18.31 13.30
N THR A 434 23.33 -18.07 12.40
CA THR A 434 24.26 -16.94 12.55
C THR A 434 23.54 -15.60 12.43
N ALA A 435 22.63 -15.46 11.46
CA ALA A 435 21.86 -14.24 11.25
C ALA A 435 20.81 -13.98 12.36
N THR A 436 20.48 -14.99 13.17
CA THR A 436 19.70 -14.76 14.39
C THR A 436 20.52 -14.19 15.55
N MET A 437 21.86 -14.17 15.50
CA MET A 437 22.72 -13.77 16.62
C MET A 437 23.49 -12.47 16.36
N ILE A 438 22.88 -11.49 15.68
CA ILE A 438 23.55 -10.24 15.30
C ILE A 438 23.97 -9.46 16.57
N PRO A 439 25.25 -9.04 16.67
CA PRO A 439 25.74 -8.20 17.77
C PRO A 439 24.93 -6.91 17.97
N ILE A 440 24.77 -6.49 19.22
CA ILE A 440 23.91 -5.34 19.57
C ILE A 440 24.40 -4.02 18.95
N GLU A 441 25.71 -3.87 18.77
CA GLU A 441 26.32 -2.70 18.14
C GLU A 441 25.90 -2.60 16.66
N LEU A 442 25.82 -3.73 15.96
CA LEU A 442 25.36 -3.78 14.59
C LEU A 442 23.84 -3.58 14.48
N LEU A 443 23.06 -4.14 15.41
CA LEU A 443 21.62 -3.85 15.47
C LEU A 443 21.33 -2.35 15.66
N ARG A 444 22.19 -1.63 16.40
CA ARG A 444 22.07 -0.16 16.53
C ARG A 444 22.40 0.56 15.23
N LEU A 445 23.40 0.09 14.48
CA LEU A 445 23.68 0.61 13.13
C LEU A 445 22.48 0.43 12.21
N LEU A 446 21.90 -0.78 12.16
CA LEU A 446 20.74 -1.06 11.31
C LEU A 446 19.51 -0.22 11.71
N GLN A 447 19.31 0.04 13.00
CA GLN A 447 18.22 0.90 13.48
C GLN A 447 18.34 2.36 13.06
N ASN A 448 19.57 2.86 12.88
CA ASN A 448 19.83 4.23 12.43
C ASN A 448 19.92 4.34 10.90
N PHE A 449 19.72 3.24 10.18
CA PHE A 449 19.88 3.20 8.73
C PHE A 449 18.66 3.77 8.01
N ASP A 450 18.73 5.05 7.66
CA ASP A 450 17.87 5.64 6.64
C ASP A 450 18.40 5.28 5.25
N TYR A 451 17.70 4.39 4.56
CA TYR A 451 18.14 3.78 3.31
C TYR A 451 18.52 4.75 2.19
N SER A 452 18.04 5.99 2.21
CA SER A 452 18.40 7.02 1.22
C SER A 452 19.60 7.88 1.62
N GLN A 453 19.97 7.87 2.89
CA GLN A 453 20.94 8.80 3.49
C GLN A 453 22.28 8.09 3.72
N GLU A 454 22.86 8.22 4.91
CA GLU A 454 24.17 7.64 5.23
C GLU A 454 24.07 6.12 5.34
N ILE A 455 24.91 5.42 4.58
CA ILE A 455 25.01 3.95 4.63
C ILE A 455 25.83 3.56 5.86
N PRO A 456 25.35 2.64 6.72
CA PRO A 456 26.14 2.09 7.81
C PRO A 456 27.38 1.40 7.28
N ARG A 457 28.48 1.51 8.02
CA ARG A 457 29.78 0.99 7.59
C ARG A 457 30.39 0.09 8.65
N LEU A 458 30.94 -1.03 8.21
CA LEU A 458 31.75 -1.92 9.02
C LEU A 458 33.17 -1.91 8.46
N VAL A 459 34.08 -1.30 9.22
CA VAL A 459 35.51 -1.28 8.87
C VAL A 459 36.24 -2.29 9.74
N LEU A 460 36.92 -3.23 9.11
CA LEU A 460 37.64 -4.31 9.76
C LEU A 460 39.14 -4.14 9.54
N TYR A 461 39.94 -4.36 10.59
CA TYR A 461 41.40 -4.38 10.50
C TYR A 461 41.95 -5.70 11.02
N LEU A 462 42.41 -6.54 10.10
CA LEU A 462 42.92 -7.88 10.40
C LEU A 462 44.45 -7.86 10.45
N SER A 463 44.99 -7.52 11.62
CA SER A 463 46.45 -7.50 11.89
C SER A 463 47.07 -8.91 12.00
N GLN A 464 46.22 -9.93 12.20
CA GLN A 464 46.54 -11.30 12.64
C GLN A 464 47.10 -11.44 14.06
N MET A 465 47.48 -10.34 14.71
CA MET A 465 47.88 -10.36 16.12
C MET A 465 46.67 -10.51 17.05
N ASP A 466 45.51 -10.05 16.59
CA ASP A 466 44.26 -9.99 17.35
C ASP A 466 43.26 -11.10 16.95
N GLY A 467 43.76 -12.17 16.31
CA GLY A 467 42.98 -13.35 15.90
C GLY A 467 42.77 -13.47 14.38
N GLU A 468 42.00 -14.48 13.99
CA GLU A 468 41.67 -14.81 12.60
C GLU A 468 40.16 -14.70 12.35
N LEU A 469 39.78 -14.32 11.12
CA LEU A 469 38.39 -14.24 10.69
C LEU A 469 37.77 -15.65 10.68
N SER A 470 36.64 -15.81 11.36
CA SER A 470 35.91 -17.07 11.42
C SER A 470 34.85 -17.22 10.32
N ARG A 471 34.33 -18.43 10.15
CA ARG A 471 33.20 -18.67 9.23
C ARG A 471 31.92 -17.96 9.70
N GLU A 472 31.69 -17.87 11.01
CA GLU A 472 30.59 -17.10 11.59
C GLU A 472 30.73 -15.60 11.29
N ASP A 473 31.95 -15.06 11.29
CA ASP A 473 32.20 -13.69 10.85
C ASP A 473 31.83 -13.50 9.39
N ALA A 474 32.28 -14.40 8.50
CA ALA A 474 31.95 -14.34 7.07
C ALA A 474 30.42 -14.38 6.83
N ALA A 475 29.68 -15.24 7.54
CA ALA A 475 28.22 -15.32 7.47
C ALA A 475 27.54 -14.00 7.90
N LEU A 476 28.05 -13.38 8.96
CA LEU A 476 27.58 -12.06 9.39
C LEU A 476 27.87 -10.99 8.32
N LEU A 477 29.06 -11.00 7.70
CA LEU A 477 29.40 -10.06 6.63
C LEU A 477 28.47 -10.21 5.42
N VAL A 478 28.14 -11.44 5.01
CA VAL A 478 27.13 -11.70 3.96
C VAL A 478 25.78 -11.07 4.35
N PHE A 479 25.32 -11.29 5.58
CA PHE A 479 24.06 -10.74 6.05
C PHE A 479 24.05 -9.21 6.00
N LEU A 480 25.10 -8.57 6.53
CA LEU A 480 25.22 -7.12 6.55
C LEU A 480 25.29 -6.54 5.14
N ASN A 481 26.07 -7.15 4.25
CA ASN A 481 26.12 -6.76 2.84
C ASN A 481 24.71 -6.86 2.22
N ARG A 482 23.97 -7.95 2.45
CA ARG A 482 22.62 -8.14 1.91
C ARG A 482 21.62 -7.10 2.42
N PHE A 483 21.75 -6.70 3.68
CA PHE A 483 20.94 -5.65 4.30
C PHE A 483 21.25 -4.25 3.74
N GLY A 484 22.44 -4.04 3.18
CA GLY A 484 22.85 -2.75 2.61
C GLY A 484 23.94 -2.01 3.38
N VAL A 485 24.78 -2.72 4.14
CA VAL A 485 25.92 -2.16 4.89
C VAL A 485 27.18 -2.19 4.02
N ASP A 486 27.94 -1.10 4.02
CA ASP A 486 29.29 -1.10 3.44
C ASP A 486 30.26 -1.88 4.35
N ILE A 487 31.10 -2.70 3.75
CA ILE A 487 32.06 -3.55 4.45
C ILE A 487 33.44 -3.37 3.80
N ILE A 488 34.40 -2.91 4.59
CA ILE A 488 35.78 -2.72 4.14
C ILE A 488 36.72 -3.45 5.10
N LEU A 489 37.41 -4.47 4.59
CA LEU A 489 38.40 -5.24 5.37
C LEU A 489 39.82 -4.88 4.94
N TYR A 490 40.60 -4.35 5.88
CA TYR A 490 42.03 -4.13 5.72
C TYR A 490 42.80 -5.35 6.23
N ASN A 491 43.63 -5.95 5.38
CA ASN A 491 44.57 -7.00 5.75
C ASN A 491 45.98 -6.63 5.28
N PRO A 492 46.84 -6.08 6.16
CA PRO A 492 48.24 -5.76 5.88
C PRO A 492 49.07 -6.90 5.26
N THR A 493 48.75 -8.14 5.62
CA THR A 493 49.53 -9.32 5.21
C THR A 493 49.18 -9.80 3.81
N GLY A 494 48.01 -9.41 3.30
CA GLY A 494 47.43 -9.89 2.05
C GLY A 494 47.10 -11.39 2.04
N LYS A 495 47.16 -12.08 3.18
CA LYS A 495 46.76 -13.49 3.29
C LYS A 495 45.26 -13.68 3.00
N LEU A 496 44.87 -14.90 2.67
CA LEU A 496 43.46 -15.26 2.50
C LEU A 496 42.71 -15.14 3.83
N ASP A 497 41.48 -14.62 3.77
CA ASP A 497 40.54 -14.48 4.89
C ASP A 497 39.11 -14.74 4.41
N MET A 498 38.41 -13.72 3.91
CA MET A 498 37.05 -13.81 3.37
C MET A 498 36.97 -14.78 2.18
N GLU A 499 38.02 -14.86 1.36
CA GLU A 499 38.12 -15.77 0.21
C GLU A 499 38.04 -17.25 0.62
N MET A 500 38.36 -17.57 1.88
CA MET A 500 38.28 -18.94 2.39
C MET A 500 36.85 -19.38 2.66
N TYR A 501 35.92 -18.43 2.81
CA TYR A 501 34.56 -18.68 3.27
C TYR A 501 33.48 -18.21 2.31
N MET A 502 33.78 -17.30 1.38
CA MET A 502 32.79 -16.61 0.55
C MET A 502 33.07 -16.79 -0.95
N GLU A 503 32.02 -16.74 -1.76
CA GLU A 503 32.16 -16.76 -3.22
C GLU A 503 32.89 -15.51 -3.75
N LYS A 504 33.64 -15.67 -4.85
CA LYS A 504 34.53 -14.62 -5.37
C LYS A 504 33.81 -13.37 -5.88
N ASP A 505 32.57 -13.50 -6.33
CA ASP A 505 31.81 -12.39 -6.92
C ASP A 505 31.08 -11.54 -5.86
N VAL A 506 31.24 -11.86 -4.57
CA VAL A 506 30.54 -11.18 -3.47
C VAL A 506 31.24 -9.89 -3.05
N PHE A 507 32.56 -9.78 -3.25
CA PHE A 507 33.37 -8.63 -2.83
C PHE A 507 34.59 -8.43 -3.73
N ASP A 508 35.10 -7.21 -3.78
CA ASP A 508 36.33 -6.87 -4.51
C ASP A 508 37.59 -7.07 -3.67
N ILE A 509 38.71 -7.39 -4.31
CA ILE A 509 40.03 -7.45 -3.66
C ILE A 509 40.96 -6.43 -4.31
N HIS A 510 41.41 -5.47 -3.53
CA HIS A 510 42.37 -4.43 -3.92
C HIS A 510 43.75 -4.77 -3.40
N LEU A 511 44.66 -5.15 -4.30
CA LEU A 511 46.03 -5.51 -3.98
C LEU A 511 46.92 -4.25 -3.92
N LEU A 512 47.53 -4.00 -2.77
CA LEU A 512 48.48 -2.91 -2.55
C LEU A 512 49.93 -3.39 -2.66
N GLU A 513 50.87 -2.44 -2.65
CA GLU A 513 52.27 -2.62 -3.04
C GLU A 513 53.09 -3.43 -2.03
N HIS A 514 52.75 -3.36 -0.74
CA HIS A 514 53.55 -3.97 0.32
C HIS A 514 52.75 -4.89 1.22
N MET A 515 53.17 -6.17 1.27
CA MET A 515 52.69 -7.13 2.27
C MET A 515 53.51 -6.97 3.55
N VAL A 516 52.85 -6.55 4.62
CA VAL A 516 53.50 -6.28 5.91
C VAL A 516 52.90 -7.20 6.96
N PHE A 517 53.78 -7.98 7.58
CA PHE A 517 53.44 -8.87 8.69
C PHE A 517 53.55 -8.10 10.01
N ASP A 518 52.72 -8.49 10.99
CA ASP A 518 52.72 -7.92 12.34
C ASP A 518 52.53 -6.40 12.39
N GLN A 519 51.78 -5.83 11.43
CA GLN A 519 51.45 -4.40 11.43
C GLN A 519 50.33 -4.12 12.46
N PRO A 520 50.61 -3.39 13.56
CA PRO A 520 49.55 -2.95 14.45
C PRO A 520 48.73 -1.83 13.82
N TYR A 521 47.47 -1.75 14.24
CA TYR A 521 46.61 -0.60 13.93
C TYR A 521 47.25 0.70 14.42
N GLN A 522 47.34 1.70 13.55
CA GLN A 522 47.84 3.03 13.91
C GLN A 522 46.66 3.94 14.28
N GLU A 523 46.67 4.44 15.51
CA GLU A 523 45.68 5.44 15.94
C GLU A 523 45.83 6.76 15.17
N PRO A 524 44.72 7.52 14.94
CA PRO A 524 44.79 8.80 14.28
C PRO A 524 45.75 9.75 14.98
N LYS A 525 46.65 10.40 14.23
CA LYS A 525 47.53 11.44 14.78
C LYS A 525 46.66 12.61 15.26
N SER A 526 46.49 12.76 16.58
CA SER A 526 45.77 13.91 17.13
C SER A 526 46.47 15.21 16.67
N LYS A 527 45.76 16.07 15.93
CA LYS A 527 46.25 17.43 15.69
C LYS A 527 46.38 18.08 17.08
N PRO A 528 47.54 18.66 17.45
CA PRO A 528 47.67 19.32 18.73
C PRO A 528 46.60 20.40 18.81
N ASN A 529 45.69 20.26 19.78
CA ASN A 529 44.63 21.23 20.03
C ASN A 529 45.26 22.62 20.14
N SER A 530 44.86 23.50 19.22
CA SER A 530 45.15 24.96 19.18
C SER A 530 44.82 25.69 20.50
N ILE A 531 44.20 25.00 21.46
CA ILE A 531 43.86 25.50 22.79
C ILE A 531 45.13 25.76 23.65
N ILE A 532 46.24 25.02 23.46
CA ILE A 532 47.45 25.21 24.28
C ILE A 532 48.29 26.42 23.82
N LYS A 533 48.23 26.83 22.54
CA LYS A 533 48.89 28.08 22.09
C LYS A 533 48.17 29.36 22.55
N LYS A 534 46.90 29.29 22.95
CA LYS A 534 46.19 30.44 23.53
C LYS A 534 46.50 30.70 25.01
N PHE A 535 47.07 29.73 25.72
CA PHE A 535 47.45 29.91 27.13
C PHE A 535 48.87 30.48 27.34
N ILE A 536 49.76 30.34 26.36
CA ILE A 536 51.16 30.82 26.49
C ILE A 536 51.33 32.29 26.06
N HIS A 537 50.41 32.85 25.26
CA HIS A 537 50.42 34.27 24.91
C HIS A 537 49.69 35.21 25.89
N LYS A 538 49.23 34.68 27.04
CA LYS A 538 48.61 35.50 28.10
C LYS A 538 49.48 35.62 29.37
N PHE A 539 50.73 35.14 29.30
CA PHE A 539 51.73 35.21 30.39
C PHE A 539 53.16 35.53 29.88
N LEU A 540 53.28 36.33 28.81
CA LEU A 540 54.51 37.01 28.43
C LEU A 540 54.23 38.49 28.14
#